data_AF-A0A841H655-F1
#
_entry.id   AF-A0A841H655-F1
#
_cell.length_a   1.000
_cell.length_b   1.000
_cell.length_c   1.000
_cell.angle_alpha   90.00
_cell.angle_beta   90.00
_cell.angle_gamma   90.00
#
_symmetry.space_group_name_H-M   'P 1'
#
loop_
_entity.id
_entity.type
_entity.pdbx_description
1 polymer ?
#
loop_
_entity_poly.entity_id
_entity_poly.type
_entity_poly.pdbx_seq_one_letter_code
_entity_poly.pdbx_strand_id
1 'polypeptide(L)'
;MLNAALPLRFQLRVQVQALVNALRRPTSDASKLLRLSCGALETLEKSDVMDAELRQSLLRLCADLRAGQAVDRLQRAALLDRAAAAVHWTRADFRPAHAAPAR
;
A
#
# COMPACT_ATOMS: atom_id res chain seq x y z
N MET A 1 -20.45 -7.97 -20.57
CA MET A 1 -19.97 -8.27 -19.21
C MET A 1 -18.76 -7.41 -18.92
N LEU A 2 -18.96 -6.25 -18.28
CA LEU A 2 -17.86 -5.37 -17.88
C LEU A 2 -17.17 -5.99 -16.67
N ASN A 3 -16.10 -6.76 -16.91
CA ASN A 3 -15.16 -7.15 -15.88
C ASN A 3 -14.37 -5.89 -15.50
N ALA A 4 -15.01 -4.99 -14.74
CA ALA A 4 -14.39 -3.76 -14.28
C ALA A 4 -13.39 -4.15 -13.17
N ALA A 5 -12.21 -4.59 -13.59
CA ALA A 5 -11.06 -4.65 -12.71
C ALA A 5 -10.95 -3.28 -12.01
N LEU A 6 -10.93 -3.31 -10.67
CA LEU A 6 -10.80 -2.08 -9.88
C LEU A 6 -9.57 -1.30 -10.40
N PRO A 7 -9.64 0.04 -10.46
CA PRO A 7 -8.49 0.85 -10.84
C PRO A 7 -7.27 0.45 -10.01
N LEU A 8 -6.10 0.32 -10.65
CA LEU A 8 -4.86 -0.12 -9.97
C LEU A 8 -4.55 0.73 -8.73
N ARG A 9 -4.87 2.03 -8.77
CA ARG A 9 -4.80 2.95 -7.64
C ARG A 9 -5.64 2.51 -6.42
N PHE A 10 -6.83 1.98 -6.65
CA PHE A 10 -7.70 1.45 -5.59
C PHE A 10 -7.15 0.13 -5.03
N GLN A 11 -6.65 -0.76 -5.90
CA GLN A 11 -6.01 -2.00 -5.46
C GLN A 11 -4.77 -1.72 -4.60
N LEU A 12 -3.93 -0.78 -5.04
CA LEU A 12 -2.76 -0.33 -4.31
C LEU A 12 -3.12 0.16 -2.91
N ARG A 13 -4.17 1.01 -2.80
CA ARG A 13 -4.67 1.48 -1.50
C ARG A 13 -5.08 0.34 -0.58
N VAL A 14 -5.84 -0.63 -1.09
CA VAL A 14 -6.30 -1.77 -0.27
C VAL A 14 -5.11 -2.59 0.23
N GLN A 15 -4.11 -2.82 -0.62
CA GLN A 15 -2.89 -3.55 -0.25
C GLN A 15 -2.04 -2.80 0.76
N VAL A 16 -1.81 -1.49 0.55
CA VAL A 16 -1.08 -0.64 1.49
C VAL A 16 -1.80 -0.57 2.84
N GLN A 17 -3.13 -0.45 2.84
CA GLN A 17 -3.93 -0.46 4.08
C GLN A 17 -3.87 -1.81 4.81
N ALA A 18 -3.91 -2.92 4.07
CA ALA A 18 -3.75 -4.25 4.63
C ALA A 18 -2.34 -4.44 5.23
N LEU A 19 -1.32 -3.94 4.55
CA LEU A 19 0.06 -3.92 5.04
C LEU A 19 0.18 -3.11 6.33
N VAL A 20 -0.38 -1.89 6.38
CA VAL A 20 -0.45 -1.06 7.58
C VAL A 20 -1.12 -1.80 8.74
N ASN A 21 -2.25 -2.45 8.49
CA ASN A 21 -2.98 -3.19 9.53
C ASN A 21 -2.16 -4.39 10.03
N ALA A 22 -1.41 -5.07 9.16
CA ALA A 22 -0.50 -6.12 9.55
C ALA A 22 0.71 -5.55 10.32
N LEU A 23 1.28 -4.43 9.89
CA LEU A 23 2.34 -3.73 10.61
C LEU A 23 1.85 -3.19 11.97
N ARG A 24 0.58 -2.88 12.19
CA ARG A 24 0.11 -2.53 13.55
C ARG A 24 0.08 -3.72 14.52
N ARG A 25 -0.01 -4.95 14.02
CA ARG A 25 -0.11 -6.16 14.84
C ARG A 25 1.27 -6.73 15.12
N PRO A 26 1.78 -6.73 16.37
CA PRO A 26 3.14 -7.17 16.68
C PRO A 26 3.42 -8.62 16.28
N THR A 27 2.39 -9.47 16.23
CA THR A 27 2.46 -10.90 15.87
C THR A 27 2.28 -11.20 14.38
N SER A 28 2.24 -10.19 13.51
CA SER A 28 2.08 -10.45 12.07
C SER A 28 3.25 -11.25 11.50
N ASP A 29 2.90 -12.37 10.88
CA ASP A 29 3.81 -13.25 10.17
C ASP A 29 4.59 -12.49 9.08
N ALA A 30 5.92 -12.65 9.09
CA ALA A 30 6.84 -12.10 8.10
C ALA A 30 6.44 -12.50 6.67
N SER A 31 5.93 -13.71 6.46
CA SER A 31 5.44 -14.22 5.18
C SER A 31 4.20 -13.49 4.68
N LYS A 32 3.35 -13.04 5.61
CA LYS A 32 2.17 -12.22 5.28
C LYS A 32 2.60 -10.80 4.93
N LEU A 33 3.50 -10.22 5.72
CA LEU A 33 4.05 -8.89 5.46
C LEU A 33 4.75 -8.85 4.10
N LEU A 34 5.56 -9.86 3.77
CA LEU A 34 6.28 -9.97 2.51
C LEU A 34 5.33 -10.06 1.31
N ARG A 35 4.27 -10.87 1.41
CA ARG A 35 3.26 -10.97 0.35
C ARG A 35 2.56 -9.64 0.12
N LEU A 36 2.19 -8.94 1.18
CA LEU A 36 1.51 -7.65 1.09
C LEU A 36 2.42 -6.55 0.54
N SER A 37 3.69 -6.53 0.95
CA SER A 37 4.66 -5.54 0.47
C SER A 37 5.06 -5.78 -0.99
N CYS A 38 5.28 -7.03 -1.40
CA CYS A 38 5.53 -7.38 -2.81
C CYS A 38 4.31 -7.08 -3.68
N GLY A 39 3.10 -7.42 -3.24
CA GLY A 39 1.87 -7.13 -3.99
C GLY A 39 1.62 -5.63 -4.16
N ALA A 40 1.85 -4.85 -3.10
CA ALA A 40 1.78 -3.39 -3.17
C ALA A 40 2.82 -2.81 -4.12
N LEU A 41 4.05 -3.34 -4.12
CA LEU A 41 5.10 -2.91 -5.04
C LEU A 41 4.74 -3.20 -6.50
N GLU A 42 4.28 -4.42 -6.79
CA GLU A 42 3.88 -4.80 -8.15
C GLU A 42 2.71 -3.93 -8.66
N THR A 43 1.75 -3.63 -7.78
CA THR A 43 0.61 -2.77 -8.13
C THR A 43 1.05 -1.32 -8.31
N LEU A 44 2.01 -0.84 -7.52
CA LEU A 44 2.60 0.50 -7.66
C LEU A 44 3.36 0.64 -8.99
N GLU A 45 4.15 -0.37 -9.38
CA GLU A 45 4.89 -0.36 -10.65
C GLU A 45 3.99 -0.42 -11.89
N LYS A 46 2.82 -1.03 -11.75
CA LYS A 46 1.78 -1.05 -12.80
C LYS A 46 0.89 0.17 -12.77
N SER A 47 0.83 0.89 -11.66
CA SER A 47 0.02 2.09 -11.51
C SER A 47 0.75 3.29 -12.11
N ASP A 48 -0.02 4.26 -12.57
CA ASP A 48 0.44 5.59 -12.95
C ASP A 48 0.81 6.49 -11.75
N VAL A 49 0.78 5.94 -10.53
CA VAL A 49 1.13 6.65 -9.29
C VAL A 49 2.64 6.54 -9.10
N MET A 50 3.35 7.62 -9.36
CA MET A 50 4.77 7.74 -9.06
C MET A 50 4.96 8.20 -7.61
N ASP A 51 5.23 7.26 -6.71
CA ASP A 51 5.72 7.57 -5.37
C ASP A 51 7.04 6.85 -5.06
N ALA A 52 8.13 7.59 -5.20
CA ALA A 52 9.48 7.06 -5.03
C ALA A 52 9.76 6.63 -3.59
N GLU A 53 9.23 7.35 -2.60
CA GLU A 53 9.47 7.06 -1.18
C GLU A 53 8.73 5.81 -0.70
N LEU A 54 7.47 5.64 -1.13
CA LEU A 54 6.67 4.43 -0.89
C LEU A 54 7.33 3.25 -1.59
N ARG A 55 7.74 3.40 -2.85
CA ARG A 55 8.46 2.35 -3.60
C ARG A 55 9.71 1.91 -2.85
N GLN A 56 10.56 2.86 -2.44
CA GLN A 56 11.79 2.56 -1.72
C GLN A 56 11.53 1.90 -0.37
N SER A 57 10.49 2.34 0.35
CA SER A 57 10.08 1.76 1.63
C SER A 57 9.57 0.32 1.48
N LEU A 58 8.77 0.04 0.44
CA LEU A 58 8.29 -1.30 0.12
C LEU A 58 9.45 -2.22 -0.31
N LEU A 59 10.37 -1.74 -1.14
CA LEU A 59 11.56 -2.49 -1.56
C LEU A 59 12.42 -2.87 -0.36
N ARG A 60 12.68 -1.92 0.54
CA ARG A 60 13.49 -2.17 1.74
C ARG A 60 12.80 -3.16 2.68
N LEU A 61 11.50 -3.00 2.91
CA LEU A 61 10.72 -3.96 3.69
C LEU A 61 10.76 -5.38 3.08
N CYS A 62 10.62 -5.51 1.76
CA CYS A 62 10.74 -6.79 1.08
C CYS A 62 12.14 -7.41 1.25
N ALA A 63 13.20 -6.61 1.15
CA ALA A 63 14.57 -7.07 1.31
C ALA A 63 14.83 -7.56 2.74
N ASP A 64 14.43 -6.78 3.74
CA ASP A 64 14.62 -7.12 5.15
C ASP A 64 13.85 -8.40 5.53
N LEU A 65 12.60 -8.52 5.07
CA LEU A 65 11.79 -9.73 5.29
C LEU A 65 12.35 -10.96 4.57
N ARG A 66 12.93 -10.81 3.37
CA ARG A 66 13.62 -11.91 2.66
C ARG A 66 14.91 -12.32 3.34
N ALA A 67 15.62 -11.37 3.94
CA ALA A 67 16.84 -11.62 4.72
C ALA A 67 16.54 -12.20 6.11
N GLY A 68 15.26 -12.44 6.46
CA GLY A 68 14.85 -12.93 7.77
C GLY A 68 15.08 -11.91 8.90
N GLN A 69 15.31 -10.65 8.54
CA GLN A 69 15.49 -9.57 9.52
C GLN A 69 14.14 -9.25 10.17
N ALA A 70 14.19 -9.02 11.48
CA ALA A 70 13.03 -8.51 12.19
C ALA A 70 12.75 -7.08 11.72
N VAL A 71 11.47 -6.76 11.46
CA VAL A 71 11.08 -5.39 11.17
C VAL A 71 11.06 -4.60 12.47
N ASP A 72 12.10 -3.79 12.69
CA ASP A 72 12.25 -2.98 13.88
C ASP A 72 11.10 -1.97 14.06
N ARG A 73 10.81 -1.60 15.31
CA ARG A 73 9.71 -0.67 15.64
C ARG A 73 9.82 0.67 14.90
N LEU A 74 11.05 1.18 14.73
CA LEU A 74 11.33 2.42 14.02
C LEU A 74 11.00 2.32 12.52
N GLN A 75 11.41 1.22 11.88
CA GLN A 75 11.09 0.95 10.48
C GLN A 75 9.58 0.75 10.30
N ARG A 76 8.95 0.08 11.25
CA ARG A 76 7.50 -0.12 11.33
C ARG A 76 6.76 1.21 11.43
N ALA A 77 7.21 2.12 12.30
CA ALA A 77 6.64 3.46 12.44
C ALA A 77 6.83 4.30 11.17
N ALA A 78 8.01 4.29 10.56
CA ALA A 78 8.29 4.99 9.31
C ALA A 78 7.40 4.49 8.14
N LEU A 79 7.17 3.18 8.06
CA LEU A 79 6.23 2.60 7.08
C LEU A 79 4.78 3.00 7.36
N LEU A 80 4.37 3.05 8.63
CA LEU A 80 3.01 3.47 9.01
C LEU A 80 2.77 4.94 8.66
N ASP A 81 3.76 5.81 8.86
CA ASP A 81 3.69 7.24 8.56
C ASP A 81 3.58 7.48 7.04
N ARG A 82 4.47 6.86 6.26
CA ARG A 82 4.46 6.94 4.79
C ARG A 82 3.23 6.32 4.17
N ALA A 83 2.76 5.18 4.70
CA ALA A 83 1.54 4.56 4.22
C ALA A 83 0.29 5.38 4.57
N ALA A 84 0.29 6.09 5.71
CA ALA A 84 -0.77 7.04 6.02
C ALA A 84 -0.79 8.19 5.01
N ALA A 85 0.38 8.77 4.68
CA ALA A 85 0.52 9.76 3.61
C ALA A 85 0.02 9.22 2.25
N ALA A 86 0.34 7.97 1.92
CA ALA A 86 -0.11 7.33 0.70
C ALA A 86 -1.63 7.11 0.61
N VAL A 87 -2.28 6.84 1.75
CA VAL A 87 -3.75 6.73 1.84
C VAL A 87 -4.43 8.07 1.58
N HIS A 88 -3.77 9.21 1.84
CA HIS A 88 -4.31 10.54 1.54
C HIS A 88 -4.31 10.87 0.04
N TRP A 89 -3.34 10.38 -0.75
CA TRP A 89 -3.25 10.66 -2.19
C TRP A 89 -4.46 10.17 -2.99
N THR A 90 -5.07 9.05 -2.58
CA THR A 90 -6.22 8.46 -3.29
C THR A 90 -7.58 9.04 -2.88
N ARG A 91 -7.63 9.86 -1.81
CA ARG A 91 -8.88 10.52 -1.40
C ARG A 91 -9.14 11.80 -2.19
N ALA A 92 -8.08 12.47 -2.66
CA ALA A 92 -8.18 13.65 -3.52
C ALA A 92 -8.64 13.30 -4.95
N ASP A 93 -8.24 12.13 -5.46
CA ASP A 93 -8.58 11.68 -6.82
C ASP A 93 -9.89 10.88 -6.92
N PHE A 94 -10.45 10.42 -5.80
CA PHE A 94 -11.74 9.74 -5.80
C PHE A 94 -12.88 10.77 -5.69
N ARG A 95 -13.15 11.48 -6.79
CA ARG A 95 -14.52 11.99 -7.03
C ARG A 95 -15.34 10.79 -7.49
N PRO A 96 -16.30 10.26 -6.71
CA PRO A 96 -17.24 9.30 -7.27
C PRO A 96 -17.91 9.99 -8.45
N ALA A 97 -17.80 9.41 -9.65
CA ALA A 97 -18.44 9.91 -10.87
C ALA A 97 -19.98 9.90 -10.81
N HIS A 98 -20.56 9.73 -9.62
CA HIS A 98 -21.99 9.65 -9.36
C HIS A 98 -22.56 10.87 -8.64
N ALA A 99 -21.78 11.93 -8.41
CA ALA A 99 -22.34 13.23 -8.10
C ALA A 99 -22.86 13.88 -9.39
N ALA A 100 -23.93 13.32 -9.94
CA ALA A 100 -24.76 14.06 -10.89
C ALA A 100 -25.23 15.33 -10.16
N PRO A 101 -25.08 16.53 -10.76
CA PRO A 101 -25.67 17.73 -10.19
C PRO A 101 -27.18 17.51 -10.16
N ALA A 102 -27.75 17.41 -8.95
CA ALA A 102 -29.17 17.58 -8.77
C ALA A 102 -29.51 19.00 -9.25
N ARG A 103 -30.15 19.08 -10.41
CA ARG A 103 -30.84 20.28 -10.88
C ARG A 103 -32.09 20.51 -10.05
#